data_AF-A0A821F0W0-F1
#
_entry.id   AF-A0A821F0W0-F1
#
_cell.length_a   1.000
_cell.length_b   1.000
_cell.length_c   1.000
_cell.angle_alpha   90.00
_cell.angle_beta   90.00
_cell.angle_gamma   90.00
#
_symmetry.space_group_name_H-M   'P 1'
#
loop_
_entity.id
_entity.type
_entity.pdbx_description
1 polymer ?
#
loop_
_entity_poly.entity_id
_entity_poly.type
_entity_poly.pdbx_seq_one_letter_code
_entity_poly.pdbx_strand_id
1 'polypeptide(L)'
;EFLKNTVDILDLVGLHFVITRICGKTDLKYLVAALGWASAELVVTKFLPLWVGARGIEFDWKYIQMSLDSNVALVHHLSVAMLIWLRTRNDLNKSYIPLINVLLILCCYRPLILEVLVHAFGLGTWIHLLSRFLFTIFVGLPTLQLYVSLPNNN
;
A
#
# COMPACT_ATOMS: atom_id res chain seq x y z
N GLU A 1 5.37 17.98 1.87
CA GLU A 1 5.19 17.77 3.33
C GLU A 1 3.72 17.82 3.79
N PHE A 2 3.15 18.95 4.22
CA PHE A 2 1.84 18.99 4.93
C PHE A 2 0.64 18.46 4.12
N LEU A 3 0.55 18.83 2.84
CA LEU A 3 -0.50 18.33 1.95
C LEU A 3 -0.41 16.81 1.73
N LYS A 4 0.81 16.26 1.61
CA LYS A 4 1.03 14.81 1.44
C LYS A 4 0.56 14.05 2.69
N ASN A 5 0.97 14.52 3.87
CA ASN A 5 0.52 13.95 5.14
C ASN A 5 -1.00 14.01 5.33
N THR A 6 -1.65 15.08 4.85
CA THR A 6 -3.12 15.20 4.91
C THR A 6 -3.81 14.17 4.03
N VAL A 7 -3.25 13.90 2.84
CA VAL A 7 -3.75 12.87 1.92
C VAL A 7 -3.59 11.48 2.53
N ASP A 8 -2.45 11.19 3.17
CA ASP A 8 -2.23 9.89 3.82
C ASP A 8 -3.21 9.65 4.99
N ILE A 9 -3.50 10.69 5.79
CA ILE A 9 -4.50 10.61 6.86
C ILE A 9 -5.90 10.36 6.27
N LEU A 10 -6.23 11.04 5.18
CA LEU A 10 -7.52 10.88 4.50
C LEU A 10 -7.68 9.47 3.91
N ASP A 11 -6.59 8.88 3.40
CA ASP A 11 -6.54 7.49 2.92
C ASP A 11 -6.86 6.49 4.05
N LEU A 12 -6.23 6.66 5.21
CA LEU A 12 -6.48 5.86 6.42
C LEU A 12 -7.92 5.97 6.92
N VAL A 13 -8.46 7.19 6.98
CA VAL A 13 -9.86 7.44 7.39
C VAL A 13 -10.84 6.85 6.38
N GLY A 14 -10.56 7.02 5.09
CA GLY A 14 -11.35 6.44 4.00
C GLY A 14 -11.42 4.93 4.09
N LEU A 15 -10.27 4.27 4.31
CA LEU A 15 -10.18 2.83 4.46
C LEU A 15 -10.96 2.33 5.68
N HIS A 16 -10.83 3.01 6.83
CA HIS A 16 -11.63 2.70 8.03
C HIS A 16 -13.14 2.82 7.75
N PHE A 17 -13.57 3.87 7.06
CA PHE A 17 -14.98 4.06 6.70
C PHE A 17 -15.49 2.92 5.79
N VAL A 18 -14.73 2.52 4.77
CA VAL A 18 -15.10 1.40 3.89
C VAL A 18 -15.23 0.08 4.68
N ILE A 19 -14.29 -0.19 5.59
CA ILE A 19 -14.29 -1.39 6.44
C ILE A 19 -15.52 -1.43 7.35
N THR A 20 -16.05 -0.28 7.81
CA THR A 20 -17.28 -0.27 8.62
C THR A 20 -18.53 -0.64 7.84
N ARG A 21 -18.53 -0.46 6.51
CA ARG A 21 -19.71 -0.67 5.65
C ARG A 21 -19.82 -2.09 5.09
N ILE A 22 -18.72 -2.83 5.01
CA ILE A 22 -18.70 -4.18 4.42
C ILE A 22 -19.13 -5.22 5.47
N CYS A 23 -20.03 -6.12 5.10
CA CYS A 23 -20.47 -7.25 5.91
C CYS A 23 -19.68 -8.51 5.53
N GLY A 24 -19.25 -9.33 6.49
CA GLY A 24 -18.55 -10.59 6.24
C GLY A 24 -17.52 -10.96 7.31
N LYS A 25 -16.81 -12.08 7.09
CA LYS A 25 -15.69 -12.51 7.95
C LYS A 25 -14.66 -11.37 8.02
N THR A 26 -14.24 -11.04 9.24
CA THR A 26 -13.36 -9.89 9.51
C THR A 26 -12.11 -9.91 8.66
N ASP A 27 -11.55 -11.07 8.37
CA ASP A 27 -10.24 -11.18 7.72
C ASP A 27 -10.35 -10.83 6.23
N LEU A 28 -11.38 -11.36 5.57
CA LEU A 28 -11.68 -11.07 4.16
C LEU A 28 -12.18 -9.64 3.96
N LYS A 29 -12.90 -9.10 4.96
CA LYS A 29 -13.45 -7.74 4.89
C LYS A 29 -12.38 -6.68 4.63
N TYR A 30 -11.26 -6.75 5.34
CA TYR A 30 -10.18 -5.77 5.22
C TYR A 30 -9.43 -5.96 3.90
N LEU A 31 -9.23 -7.21 3.47
CA LEU A 31 -8.58 -7.54 2.19
C LEU A 31 -9.40 -7.02 1.00
N VAL A 32 -10.72 -7.24 1.01
CA VAL A 32 -11.62 -6.78 -0.06
C VAL A 32 -11.72 -5.26 -0.09
N ALA A 33 -11.79 -4.61 1.08
CA ALA A 33 -11.77 -3.15 1.18
C ALA A 33 -10.50 -2.56 0.56
N ALA A 34 -9.34 -3.12 0.91
CA ALA A 34 -8.04 -2.68 0.41
C ALA A 34 -7.89 -2.90 -1.10
N LEU A 35 -8.31 -4.06 -1.59
CA LEU A 35 -8.26 -4.40 -3.00
C LEU A 35 -9.21 -3.51 -3.83
N GLY A 36 -10.39 -3.22 -3.30
CA GLY A 36 -11.34 -2.26 -3.89
C GLY A 36 -10.77 -0.84 -3.96
N TRP A 37 -10.14 -0.38 -2.87
CA TRP A 37 -9.50 0.94 -2.83
C TRP A 37 -8.33 1.04 -3.81
N ALA A 38 -7.41 0.09 -3.76
CA ALA A 38 -6.24 0.04 -4.65
C ALA A 38 -6.63 -0.10 -6.13
N SER A 39 -7.68 -0.87 -6.44
CA SER A 39 -8.18 -0.98 -7.81
C SER A 39 -8.84 0.31 -8.30
N ALA A 40 -9.61 1.01 -7.46
CA ALA A 40 -10.16 2.32 -7.79
C ALA A 40 -9.04 3.34 -8.06
N GLU A 41 -8.01 3.38 -7.22
CA GLU A 41 -6.85 4.25 -7.41
C GLU A 41 -6.11 3.91 -8.71
N LEU A 42 -5.86 2.63 -9.00
CA LEU A 42 -5.21 2.17 -10.22
C LEU A 42 -6.01 2.59 -11.47
N VAL A 43 -7.33 2.41 -11.45
CA VAL A 43 -8.19 2.79 -12.58
C VAL A 43 -8.10 4.29 -12.84
N VAL A 44 -8.22 5.11 -11.80
CA VAL A 44 -8.22 6.58 -11.93
C VAL A 44 -6.84 7.10 -12.34
N THR A 45 -5.78 6.63 -11.70
CA THR A 45 -4.44 7.24 -11.83
C THR A 45 -3.62 6.66 -12.97
N LYS A 46 -3.93 5.44 -13.45
CA LYS A 46 -3.06 4.69 -14.36
C LYS A 46 -3.79 4.16 -15.58
N PHE A 47 -4.95 3.55 -15.40
CA PHE A 47 -5.74 3.00 -16.51
C PHE A 47 -6.24 4.09 -17.45
N LEU A 48 -6.77 5.21 -16.93
CA LEU A 48 -7.22 6.32 -17.75
C LEU A 48 -6.09 6.94 -18.60
N PRO A 49 -4.90 7.29 -18.05
CA PRO A 49 -3.78 7.74 -18.86
C PRO A 49 -3.27 6.70 -19.87
N LEU A 50 -3.25 5.40 -19.51
CA LEU A 50 -2.87 4.33 -20.43
C LEU A 50 -3.86 4.21 -21.59
N TRP A 51 -5.16 4.31 -21.33
CA TRP A 51 -6.20 4.25 -22.35
C TRP A 51 -6.08 5.41 -23.34
N VAL A 52 -5.91 6.64 -22.83
CA VAL A 52 -5.76 7.82 -23.67
C VAL A 52 -4.41 7.82 -24.40
N GLY A 53 -3.34 7.36 -23.74
CA GLY A 53 -1.99 7.27 -24.33
C GLY A 53 -1.86 6.19 -25.40
N ALA A 54 -2.51 5.04 -25.22
CA ALA A 54 -2.55 3.95 -26.21
C ALA A 54 -3.29 4.33 -27.50
N ARG A 55 -4.09 5.41 -27.50
CA ARG A 55 -4.77 5.92 -28.69
C ARG A 55 -3.88 6.80 -29.58
N GLY A 56 -2.66 7.17 -29.17
CA GLY A 56 -1.87 8.13 -29.94
C GLY A 56 -0.34 8.12 -29.75
N ILE A 57 0.26 7.13 -29.10
CA ILE A 57 1.70 7.17 -28.79
C ILE A 57 2.33 5.80 -29.05
N GLU A 58 3.48 5.81 -29.71
CA GLU A 58 4.39 4.66 -29.87
C GLU A 58 4.72 4.08 -28.48
N PHE A 59 4.97 2.77 -28.40
CA PHE A 59 5.12 2.09 -27.13
C PHE A 59 6.37 2.59 -26.36
N ASP A 60 6.15 3.46 -25.40
CA ASP A 60 7.19 4.02 -24.54
C ASP A 60 7.41 3.21 -23.27
N TRP A 61 8.66 3.20 -22.83
CA TRP A 61 9.11 2.57 -21.60
C TRP A 61 8.46 3.15 -20.33
N LYS A 62 7.96 4.39 -20.42
CA LYS A 62 7.18 5.06 -19.38
C LYS A 62 5.94 4.26 -18.98
N TYR A 63 5.27 3.61 -19.92
CA TYR A 63 4.07 2.84 -19.64
C TYR A 63 4.37 1.55 -18.86
N ILE A 64 5.50 0.91 -19.14
CA ILE A 64 6.00 -0.23 -18.36
C ILE A 64 6.33 0.21 -16.92
N GLN A 65 7.01 1.34 -16.76
CA GLN A 65 7.30 1.87 -15.42
C GLN A 65 6.01 2.18 -14.65
N MET A 66 5.02 2.74 -15.35
CA MET A 66 3.72 3.09 -14.78
C MET A 66 2.92 1.85 -14.34
N SER A 67 2.93 0.76 -15.13
CA SER A 67 2.26 -0.48 -14.75
C SER A 67 2.94 -1.19 -13.57
N LEU A 68 4.28 -1.23 -13.55
CA LEU A 68 5.04 -1.78 -12.42
C LEU A 68 4.79 -0.97 -11.14
N ASP A 69 4.83 0.36 -11.20
CA ASP A 69 4.54 1.24 -10.06
C ASP A 69 3.14 0.98 -9.47
N SER A 70 2.16 0.72 -10.33
CA SER A 70 0.78 0.41 -9.93
C SER A 70 0.68 -0.89 -9.14
N ASN A 71 1.37 -1.93 -9.60
CA ASN A 71 1.39 -3.23 -8.91
C ASN A 71 2.07 -3.12 -7.54
N VAL A 72 3.14 -2.34 -7.44
CA VAL A 72 3.83 -2.08 -6.16
C VAL A 72 2.91 -1.33 -5.21
N ALA A 73 2.20 -0.31 -5.69
CA ALA A 73 1.23 0.42 -4.88
C ALA A 73 0.11 -0.51 -4.37
N LEU A 74 -0.44 -1.39 -5.22
CA LEU A 74 -1.48 -2.34 -4.83
C LEU A 74 -1.02 -3.25 -3.67
N VAL A 75 0.16 -3.86 -3.79
CA VAL A 75 0.72 -4.71 -2.72
C VAL A 75 0.93 -3.91 -1.43
N HIS A 76 1.30 -2.63 -1.54
CA HIS A 76 1.46 -1.76 -0.39
C HIS A 76 0.13 -1.49 0.33
N HIS A 77 -0.94 -1.11 -0.38
CA HIS A 77 -2.27 -0.91 0.22
C HIS A 77 -2.82 -2.19 0.85
N LEU A 78 -2.59 -3.34 0.22
CA LEU A 78 -2.93 -4.64 0.80
C LEU A 78 -2.21 -4.87 2.13
N SER A 79 -0.90 -4.60 2.16
CA SER A 79 -0.07 -4.75 3.37
C SER A 79 -0.54 -3.83 4.49
N VAL A 80 -0.84 -2.56 4.19
CA VAL A 80 -1.35 -1.58 5.16
C VAL A 80 -2.70 -2.03 5.73
N ALA A 81 -3.64 -2.46 4.90
CA ALA A 81 -4.93 -2.93 5.38
C ALA A 81 -4.82 -4.18 6.26
N MET A 82 -3.91 -5.10 5.92
CA MET A 82 -3.63 -6.27 6.76
C MET A 82 -3.01 -5.87 8.09
N LEU A 83 -2.10 -4.89 8.13
CA LEU A 83 -1.55 -4.35 9.38
C LEU A 83 -2.62 -3.68 10.25
N ILE A 84 -3.56 -2.95 9.65
CA ILE A 84 -4.69 -2.33 10.35
C ILE A 84 -5.62 -3.42 10.92
N TRP A 85 -5.90 -4.47 10.15
CA TRP A 85 -6.67 -5.62 10.63
C TRP A 85 -5.99 -6.32 11.80
N LEU A 86 -4.69 -6.64 11.66
CA LEU A 86 -3.86 -7.18 12.74
C LEU A 86 -3.92 -6.30 13.98
N ARG A 87 -3.85 -4.97 13.82
CA ARG A 87 -3.90 -4.04 14.96
C ARG A 87 -5.25 -4.01 15.68
N THR A 88 -6.35 -4.18 14.94
CA THR A 88 -7.71 -4.14 15.46
C THR A 88 -8.09 -5.44 16.19
N ARG A 89 -7.34 -6.52 15.96
CA ARG A 89 -7.58 -7.82 16.57
C ARG A 89 -7.05 -7.87 18.01
N ASN A 90 -7.87 -8.38 18.95
CA ASN A 90 -7.52 -8.48 20.37
C ASN A 90 -6.82 -9.80 20.76
N ASP A 91 -6.83 -10.82 19.89
CA ASP A 91 -6.27 -12.16 20.19
C ASP A 91 -4.75 -12.28 19.95
N LEU A 92 -4.10 -11.22 19.48
CA LEU A 92 -2.66 -11.23 19.22
C LEU A 92 -1.86 -11.12 20.52
N ASN A 93 -0.75 -11.86 20.58
CA ASN A 93 0.19 -11.71 21.68
C ASN A 93 0.69 -10.26 21.74
N LYS A 94 0.62 -9.64 22.92
CA LYS A 94 0.95 -8.23 23.14
C LYS A 94 2.37 -7.86 22.71
N SER A 95 3.26 -8.86 22.60
CA SER A 95 4.64 -8.70 22.11
C SER A 95 4.73 -8.23 20.65
N TYR A 96 3.77 -8.59 19.78
CA TYR A 96 3.79 -8.20 18.36
C TYR A 96 3.14 -6.83 18.09
N ILE A 97 2.40 -6.28 19.05
CA ILE A 97 1.76 -4.96 18.94
C ILE A 97 2.77 -3.82 18.66
N PRO A 98 3.92 -3.70 19.37
CA PRO A 98 4.89 -2.66 19.05
C PRO A 98 5.45 -2.80 17.63
N LEU A 99 5.69 -4.03 17.17
CA LEU A 99 6.17 -4.29 15.80
C LEU A 99 5.16 -3.80 14.75
N ILE A 100 3.87 -4.12 14.94
CA ILE A 100 2.80 -3.68 14.04
C ILE A 100 2.70 -2.14 14.02
N ASN A 101 2.79 -1.49 15.18
CA ASN A 101 2.75 -0.02 15.26
C ASN A 101 3.94 0.62 14.52
N VAL A 102 5.14 0.08 14.67
CA VAL A 102 6.33 0.57 13.95
C VAL A 102 6.14 0.43 12.44
N LEU A 103 5.62 -0.71 11.97
CA LEU A 103 5.35 -0.93 10.55
C LEU A 103 4.28 0.04 10.01
N LEU A 104 3.21 0.30 10.77
CA LEU A 104 2.17 1.28 10.38
C LEU A 104 2.71 2.71 10.31
N ILE A 105 3.53 3.11 11.29
CA ILE A 105 4.19 4.42 11.29
C ILE A 105 5.11 4.53 10.07
N LEU A 106 5.88 3.47 9.78
CA LEU A 106 6.75 3.42 8.63
C LEU A 106 5.96 3.62 7.32
N CYS A 107 4.81 2.97 7.16
CA CYS A 107 3.93 3.17 6.01
C CYS A 107 3.44 4.62 5.86
N CYS A 108 3.07 5.29 6.96
CA CYS A 108 2.66 6.70 6.91
C CYS A 108 3.77 7.63 6.45
N TYR A 109 5.03 7.35 6.82
CA TYR A 109 6.19 8.15 6.41
C TYR A 109 6.78 7.74 5.05
N ARG A 110 6.22 6.73 4.39
CA ARG A 110 6.67 6.26 3.07
C ARG A 110 6.92 7.38 2.05
N PRO A 111 5.97 8.31 1.77
CA PRO A 111 6.18 9.32 0.74
C PRO A 111 7.36 10.24 1.08
N LEU A 112 7.56 10.57 2.35
CA LEU A 112 8.66 11.40 2.83
C LEU A 112 10.00 10.66 2.67
N ILE A 113 10.07 9.40 3.14
CA ILE A 113 11.29 8.59 3.07
C ILE A 113 11.74 8.42 1.60
N LEU A 114 10.81 8.13 0.71
CA LEU A 114 11.10 7.95 -0.71
C LEU A 114 11.55 9.26 -1.38
N GLU A 115 10.95 10.39 -1.03
CA GLU A 115 11.33 11.70 -1.58
C GLU A 115 12.73 12.12 -1.14
N VAL A 116 13.05 11.95 0.15
CA VAL A 116 14.40 12.21 0.68
C VAL A 116 15.42 11.31 0.00
N LEU A 117 15.10 10.02 -0.19
CA LEU A 117 16.00 9.07 -0.83
C LEU A 117 16.24 9.43 -2.30
N VAL A 118 15.21 9.79 -3.06
CA VAL A 118 15.35 10.22 -4.45
C VAL A 118 16.17 11.49 -4.56
N HIS A 119 15.95 12.45 -3.66
CA HIS A 119 16.66 13.73 -3.67
C HIS A 119 18.14 13.57 -3.28
N ALA A 120 18.43 12.73 -2.28
CA ALA A 120 19.78 12.47 -1.81
C ALA A 120 20.65 11.76 -2.86
N PHE A 121 20.06 10.83 -3.63
CA PHE A 121 20.79 10.03 -4.61
C PHE A 121 20.67 10.55 -6.06
N GLY A 122 19.87 11.60 -6.32
CA GLY A 122 19.68 12.17 -7.66
C GLY A 122 19.13 11.16 -8.68
N LEU A 123 18.18 10.33 -8.25
CA LEU A 123 17.88 9.06 -8.91
C LEU A 123 16.98 9.19 -10.14
N GLY A 124 17.35 8.48 -11.21
CA GLY A 124 16.49 8.26 -12.37
C GLY A 124 15.21 7.48 -12.03
N THR A 125 14.22 7.53 -12.93
CA THR A 125 12.86 6.97 -12.71
C THR A 125 12.85 5.50 -12.33
N TRP A 126 13.83 4.74 -12.81
CA TRP A 126 13.99 3.32 -12.50
C TRP A 126 14.41 3.02 -11.07
N ILE A 127 15.31 3.81 -10.51
CA ILE A 127 15.82 3.57 -9.17
C ILE A 127 14.78 4.05 -8.15
N HIS A 128 13.99 5.07 -8.50
CA HIS A 128 12.78 5.43 -7.76
C HIS A 128 11.78 4.28 -7.66
N LEU A 129 11.50 3.60 -8.79
CA LEU A 129 10.64 2.42 -8.81
C LEU A 129 11.20 1.28 -7.95
N LEU A 130 12.51 1.03 -8.04
CA LEU A 130 13.18 0.00 -7.25
C LEU A 130 13.12 0.32 -5.76
N SER A 131 13.30 1.58 -5.35
CA SER A 131 13.18 2.01 -3.95
C SER A 131 11.77 1.75 -3.40
N ARG A 132 10.73 2.08 -4.17
CA ARG A 132 9.32 1.78 -3.83
C ARG A 132 9.09 0.28 -3.67
N PHE A 133 9.66 -0.52 -4.56
CA PHE A 133 9.56 -1.97 -4.53
C PHE A 133 10.22 -2.56 -3.28
N LEU A 134 11.46 -2.17 -2.98
CA LEU A 134 12.19 -2.63 -1.79
C LEU A 134 11.47 -2.26 -0.50
N PHE A 135 10.97 -1.03 -0.40
CA PHE A 135 10.19 -0.59 0.76
C PHE A 135 8.92 -1.43 0.95
N THR A 136 8.22 -1.73 -0.16
CA THR A 136 7.00 -2.53 -0.12
C THR A 136 7.29 -3.97 0.28
N ILE A 137 8.40 -4.55 -0.18
CA ILE A 137 8.85 -5.88 0.28
C ILE A 137 9.19 -5.86 1.76
N PHE A 138 9.92 -4.84 2.22
CA PHE A 138 10.34 -4.71 3.61
C PHE A 138 9.14 -4.65 4.58
N VAL A 139 8.04 -4.04 4.18
CA VAL A 139 6.79 -4.02 4.96
C VAL A 139 5.93 -5.26 4.72
N GLY A 140 5.86 -5.75 3.49
CA GLY A 140 4.97 -6.85 3.09
C GLY A 140 5.39 -8.20 3.66
N LEU A 141 6.70 -8.51 3.66
CA LEU A 141 7.22 -9.77 4.21
C LEU A 141 6.89 -9.99 5.70
N PRO A 142 7.18 -9.04 6.62
CA PRO A 142 6.84 -9.23 8.03
C PRO A 142 5.32 -9.27 8.23
N THR A 143 4.55 -8.50 7.47
CA THR A 143 3.07 -8.53 7.53
C THR A 143 2.54 -9.92 7.15
N LEU A 144 3.09 -10.54 6.11
CA LEU A 144 2.72 -11.88 5.67
C LEU A 144 3.15 -12.94 6.68
N GLN A 145 4.35 -12.84 7.25
CA GLN A 145 4.81 -13.74 8.30
C GLN A 145 3.93 -13.66 9.54
N LEU A 146 3.50 -12.46 9.94
CA LEU A 146 2.55 -12.28 11.04
C LEU A 146 1.17 -12.85 10.71
N TYR A 147 0.72 -12.74 9.46
CA TYR A 147 -0.54 -13.33 9.01
C TYR A 147 -0.50 -14.87 9.06
N VAL A 148 0.56 -15.49 8.55
CA VAL A 148 0.71 -16.96 8.51
C VAL A 148 0.96 -17.55 9.89
N SER A 149 1.66 -16.84 10.77
CA SER A 149 1.94 -17.31 12.14
C SER A 149 0.71 -17.29 13.07
N LEU A 150 -0.41 -16.71 12.62
CA LEU A 150 -1.66 -16.77 13.36
C LEU A 150 -2.25 -18.19 13.29
N PRO A 151 -2.63 -18.79 14.45
CA PRO A 151 -3.35 -20.04 14.44
C PRO A 151 -4.71 -19.83 13.75
N ASN A 152 -4.92 -20.54 12.65
CA ASN A 152 -6.16 -20.54 11.91
C ASN A 152 -7.18 -21.37 12.71
N ASN A 153 -7.79 -20.76 13.72
CA ASN A 153 -8.93 -21.36 14.40
C ASN A 153 -10.10 -21.34 13.42
N ASN A 154 -10.24 -22.44 12.68
CA ASN A 154 -11.43 -22.74 11.88
C ASN A 154 -12.61 -23.05 12.80
#